data_AF-A8NZI9-F1
#
_entry.id   AF-A8NZI9-F1
#
_cell.length_a   1.000
_cell.length_b   1.000
_cell.length_c   1.000
_cell.angle_alpha   90.00
_cell.angle_beta   90.00
_cell.angle_gamma   90.00
#
_symmetry.space_group_name_H-M   'P 1'
#
loop_
_entity.id
_entity.type
_entity.pdbx_description
1 polymer ?
#
loop_
_entity_poly.entity_id
_entity_poly.type
_entity_poly.pdbx_seq_one_letter_code
_entity_poly.pdbx_strand_id
1 'polypeptide(L)'
;MSQFHLQESAPDTTPKVKEQPRKNAIPVPFSYYPSDDGTDHNLLILLHGLGAFQWYKSFDQLGDMIENPNPTPALELMKKVIDHLVQDLHWSLNQIHLFGFAQGGSVAAEYALLRWREQLRGQEAGASPPATSFGSLVTVSGSLISYPTIANLSPTPTLVVYRSAPAEDALQPTAVRAFKKGFQSVSEAKLGGNRSGMPASKEEWEPIMKFWSEKLSRRKMDGLYEVMSGMST
;
A
#
# COMPACT_ATOMS: atom_id res chain seq x y z
N MET A 1 -36.81 22.81 0.13
CA MET A 1 -36.71 21.62 -0.75
C MET A 1 -35.25 21.44 -1.10
N SER A 2 -34.61 20.37 -0.65
CA SER A 2 -33.23 20.08 -1.00
C SER A 2 -33.19 19.55 -2.43
N GLN A 3 -32.46 20.21 -3.34
CA GLN A 3 -32.21 19.71 -4.68
C GLN A 3 -31.18 18.57 -4.61
N PHE A 4 -31.57 17.37 -5.03
CA PHE A 4 -30.66 16.26 -5.23
C PHE A 4 -30.21 16.26 -6.68
N HIS A 5 -28.90 16.34 -6.91
CA HIS A 5 -28.31 16.23 -8.24
C HIS A 5 -27.86 14.78 -8.44
N LEU A 6 -28.54 14.04 -9.34
CA LEU A 6 -28.12 12.71 -9.75
C LEU A 6 -27.07 12.89 -10.85
N GLN A 7 -25.80 12.68 -10.53
CA GLN A 7 -24.74 12.67 -11.54
C GLN A 7 -24.47 11.22 -11.95
N GLU A 8 -24.66 10.92 -13.24
CA GLU A 8 -24.25 9.65 -13.83
C GLU A 8 -22.72 9.54 -13.75
N SER A 9 -22.21 8.53 -13.04
CA SER A 9 -20.78 8.25 -13.06
C SER A 9 -20.40 7.77 -14.45
N ALA A 10 -19.38 8.40 -15.05
CA ALA A 10 -18.86 8.04 -16.36
C ALA A 10 -18.66 6.50 -16.47
N PRO A 11 -18.93 5.89 -17.63
CA PRO A 11 -18.80 4.45 -17.81
C PRO A 11 -17.36 4.01 -17.52
N ASP A 12 -17.20 3.05 -16.62
CA ASP A 12 -15.89 2.47 -16.30
C ASP A 12 -15.43 1.63 -17.50
N THR A 13 -14.47 2.17 -18.26
CA THR A 13 -13.90 1.52 -19.43
C THR A 13 -12.89 0.44 -19.08
N THR A 14 -12.58 0.23 -17.79
CA THR A 14 -11.60 -0.79 -17.40
C THR A 14 -12.17 -2.20 -17.57
N PRO A 15 -11.36 -3.17 -18.05
CA PRO A 15 -11.81 -4.55 -18.19
C PRO A 15 -12.29 -5.12 -16.84
N LYS A 16 -13.45 -5.78 -16.85
CA LYS A 16 -13.96 -6.51 -15.68
C LYS A 16 -12.97 -7.59 -15.23
N VAL A 17 -12.37 -8.31 -16.17
CA VAL A 17 -11.31 -9.30 -15.91
C VAL A 17 -10.01 -8.75 -16.48
N LYS A 18 -8.96 -8.71 -15.66
CA LYS A 18 -7.63 -8.23 -16.05
C LYS A 18 -6.69 -9.40 -16.32
N GLU A 19 -5.75 -9.18 -17.23
CA GLU A 19 -4.72 -10.18 -17.54
C GLU A 19 -3.83 -10.44 -16.32
N GLN A 20 -3.44 -11.70 -16.15
CA GLN A 20 -2.45 -12.08 -15.13
C GLN A 20 -1.04 -11.58 -15.52
N PRO A 21 -0.19 -11.21 -14.55
CA PRO A 21 1.17 -10.78 -14.84
C PRO A 21 2.01 -11.87 -15.51
N ARG A 22 2.86 -11.47 -16.46
CA ARG A 22 3.69 -12.42 -17.21
C ARG A 22 4.99 -12.72 -16.45
N LYS A 23 5.38 -14.00 -16.40
CA LYS A 23 6.60 -14.44 -15.70
C LYS A 23 7.89 -13.79 -16.22
N ASN A 24 7.91 -13.37 -17.49
CA ASN A 24 9.07 -12.70 -18.09
C ASN A 24 9.09 -11.18 -17.83
N ALA A 25 7.96 -10.57 -17.45
CA ALA A 25 7.86 -9.14 -17.16
C ALA A 25 8.26 -8.80 -15.71
N ILE A 26 8.07 -9.75 -14.78
CA ILE A 26 8.42 -9.60 -13.37
C ILE A 26 9.66 -10.47 -13.08
N PRO A 27 10.83 -9.89 -12.79
CA PRO A 27 12.10 -10.62 -12.69
C PRO A 27 12.28 -11.31 -11.33
N VAL A 28 11.19 -11.77 -10.70
CA VAL A 28 11.20 -12.51 -9.44
C VAL A 28 10.12 -13.59 -9.44
N PRO A 29 10.28 -14.68 -8.67
CA PRO A 29 9.20 -15.64 -8.45
C PRO A 29 7.99 -14.95 -7.81
N PHE A 30 6.80 -15.20 -8.34
CA PHE A 30 5.54 -14.74 -7.76
C PHE A 30 4.42 -15.76 -8.01
N SER A 31 3.38 -15.67 -7.18
CA SER A 31 2.10 -16.34 -7.38
C SER A 31 1.03 -15.27 -7.61
N TYR A 32 0.12 -15.54 -8.54
CA TYR A 32 -1.03 -14.67 -8.83
C TYR A 32 -2.30 -15.49 -8.72
N TYR A 33 -3.32 -14.92 -8.08
CA TYR A 33 -4.63 -15.53 -7.89
C TYR A 33 -5.68 -14.53 -8.40
N PRO A 34 -6.38 -14.84 -9.52
CA PRO A 34 -7.44 -13.97 -10.03
C PRO A 34 -8.66 -13.97 -9.10
N SER A 35 -9.54 -12.99 -9.26
CA SER A 35 -10.80 -12.95 -8.50
C SER A 35 -11.70 -14.12 -8.87
N ASP A 36 -12.22 -14.85 -7.87
CA ASP A 36 -13.09 -16.02 -8.09
C ASP A 36 -14.42 -15.67 -8.77
N ASP A 37 -14.85 -14.41 -8.68
CA ASP A 37 -16.11 -13.92 -9.24
C ASP A 37 -15.96 -13.30 -10.64
N GLY A 38 -14.78 -13.38 -11.23
CA GLY A 38 -14.49 -12.84 -12.56
C GLY A 38 -14.61 -11.32 -12.64
N THR A 39 -14.46 -10.58 -11.53
CA THR A 39 -14.34 -9.12 -11.58
C THR A 39 -13.21 -8.54 -10.71
N ASP A 40 -12.15 -8.09 -11.35
CA ASP A 40 -10.92 -7.60 -10.73
C ASP A 40 -11.02 -6.13 -10.32
N HIS A 41 -11.56 -5.88 -9.12
CA HIS A 41 -11.70 -4.53 -8.55
C HIS A 41 -10.56 -4.10 -7.64
N ASN A 42 -9.92 -5.04 -6.95
CA ASN A 42 -8.85 -4.75 -6.00
C ASN A 42 -7.73 -5.77 -6.18
N LEU A 43 -6.49 -5.31 -6.16
CA LEU A 43 -5.29 -6.14 -6.18
C LEU A 43 -4.55 -5.97 -4.86
N LEU A 44 -4.32 -7.08 -4.16
CA LEU A 44 -3.50 -7.10 -2.95
C LEU A 44 -2.10 -7.63 -3.27
N ILE A 45 -1.07 -6.82 -3.05
CA ILE A 45 0.34 -7.21 -3.21
C ILE A 45 0.92 -7.49 -1.82
N LEU A 46 1.42 -8.72 -1.62
CA LEU A 46 2.00 -9.18 -0.37
C LEU A 46 3.53 -9.14 -0.44
N LEU A 47 4.16 -8.31 0.38
CA LEU A 47 5.60 -8.19 0.54
C LEU A 47 6.00 -8.79 1.90
N HIS A 48 6.19 -10.10 1.95
CA HIS A 48 6.61 -10.77 3.18
C HIS A 48 8.14 -10.85 3.27
N GLY A 49 8.67 -10.76 4.49
CA GLY A 49 10.02 -11.21 4.82
C GLY A 49 9.95 -12.60 5.45
N LEU A 50 10.02 -13.67 4.65
CA LEU A 50 10.17 -15.02 5.18
C LEU A 50 11.38 -15.70 4.53
N GLY A 51 12.24 -16.30 5.36
CA GLY A 51 13.45 -17.01 4.97
C GLY A 51 14.72 -16.16 5.02
N ALA A 52 15.86 -16.74 4.63
CA ALA A 52 17.16 -16.06 4.52
C ALA A 52 17.21 -14.98 3.41
N PHE A 53 16.05 -14.55 2.91
CA PHE A 53 15.90 -13.55 1.86
C PHE A 53 15.65 -12.18 2.49
N GLN A 54 16.48 -11.22 2.10
CA GLN A 54 16.38 -9.84 2.52
C GLN A 54 15.98 -8.98 1.32
N TRP A 55 15.02 -8.08 1.51
CA TRP A 55 14.69 -7.06 0.51
C TRP A 55 15.83 -6.05 0.36
N TYR A 56 16.55 -5.82 1.45
CA TYR A 56 17.74 -4.98 1.49
C TYR A 56 18.68 -5.47 2.59
N LYS A 57 19.97 -5.25 2.40
CA LYS A 57 21.01 -5.68 3.34
C LYS A 57 20.82 -4.98 4.68
N SER A 58 20.57 -5.75 5.74
CA SER A 58 20.42 -5.23 7.12
C SER A 58 21.63 -5.46 7.99
N PHE A 59 22.51 -6.40 7.62
CA PHE A 59 23.72 -6.73 8.37
C PHE A 59 24.93 -6.60 7.47
N ASP A 60 26.04 -6.10 8.01
CA ASP A 60 27.31 -6.06 7.31
C ASP A 60 27.98 -7.46 7.25
N GLN A 61 29.24 -7.53 6.82
CA GLN A 61 29.94 -8.83 6.72
C GLN A 61 30.33 -9.41 8.09
N LEU A 62 30.35 -8.59 9.13
CA LEU A 62 30.67 -8.97 10.51
C LEU A 62 29.41 -9.38 11.29
N GLY A 63 28.22 -9.10 10.74
CA GLY A 63 26.94 -9.37 11.37
C GLY A 63 26.40 -8.17 12.16
N ASP A 64 27.05 -7.00 12.06
CA ASP A 64 26.59 -5.78 12.71
C ASP A 64 25.43 -5.17 11.93
N MET A 65 24.49 -4.55 12.65
CA MET A 65 23.32 -3.90 12.03
C MET A 65 23.75 -2.66 11.25
N ILE A 66 23.33 -2.58 10.00
CA ILE A 66 23.55 -1.40 9.16
C ILE A 66 22.56 -0.32 9.57
N GLU A 67 23.07 0.84 10.02
CA GLU A 67 22.23 1.96 10.46
C GLU A 67 21.36 2.54 9.34
N ASN A 68 21.92 2.65 8.12
CA ASN A 68 21.26 3.24 6.96
C ASN A 68 21.24 2.23 5.80
N PRO A 69 20.35 1.22 5.84
CA PRO A 69 20.28 0.22 4.78
C PRO A 69 19.81 0.86 3.46
N ASN A 70 20.26 0.31 2.33
CA ASN A 70 19.89 0.79 1.01
C ASN A 70 18.75 -0.05 0.40
N PRO A 71 17.51 0.47 0.31
CA PRO A 71 16.38 -0.25 -0.27
C PRO A 71 16.30 -0.14 -1.81
N THR A 72 17.18 0.61 -2.48
CA THR A 72 17.06 0.92 -3.91
C THR A 72 16.77 -0.29 -4.80
N PRO A 73 17.47 -1.44 -4.68
CA PRO A 73 17.17 -2.60 -5.53
C PRO A 73 15.73 -3.11 -5.39
N ALA A 74 15.18 -3.10 -4.18
CA ALA A 74 13.79 -3.48 -3.93
C ALA A 74 12.80 -2.43 -4.50
N LEU A 75 13.12 -1.15 -4.40
CA LEU A 75 12.29 -0.07 -4.95
C LEU A 75 12.26 -0.11 -6.48
N GLU A 76 13.39 -0.42 -7.13
CA GLU A 76 13.47 -0.61 -8.59
C GLU A 76 12.67 -1.82 -9.05
N LEU A 77 12.69 -2.92 -8.29
CA LEU A 77 11.85 -4.08 -8.55
C LEU A 77 10.36 -3.72 -8.44
N MET A 78 9.96 -3.06 -7.35
CA MET A 78 8.59 -2.59 -7.16
C MET A 78 8.16 -1.66 -8.29
N LYS A 79 9.06 -0.79 -8.76
CA LYS A 79 8.81 0.07 -9.92
C LYS A 79 8.45 -0.73 -11.16
N LYS A 80 9.25 -1.73 -11.53
CA LYS A 80 8.98 -2.61 -12.68
C LYS A 80 7.64 -3.34 -12.54
N VAL A 81 7.34 -3.87 -11.36
CA VAL A 81 6.09 -4.58 -11.09
C VAL A 81 4.89 -3.64 -11.25
N ILE A 82 4.89 -2.49 -10.57
CA ILE A 82 3.76 -1.56 -10.62
C ILE A 82 3.60 -0.92 -11.99
N ASP A 83 4.71 -0.57 -12.68
CA ASP A 83 4.62 -0.03 -14.03
C ASP A 83 4.02 -1.08 -15.00
N HIS A 84 4.39 -2.37 -14.89
CA HIS A 84 3.76 -3.45 -15.68
C HIS A 84 2.26 -3.60 -15.37
N LEU A 85 1.88 -3.64 -14.09
CA LEU A 85 0.47 -3.76 -13.68
C LEU A 85 -0.38 -2.60 -14.19
N VAL A 86 0.14 -1.37 -14.13
CA VAL A 86 -0.61 -0.16 -14.50
C VAL A 86 -0.64 0.05 -16.01
N GLN A 87 0.50 -0.10 -16.69
CA GLN A 87 0.64 0.25 -18.11
C GLN A 87 0.15 -0.89 -19.02
N ASP A 88 0.43 -2.14 -18.65
CA ASP A 88 0.15 -3.29 -19.53
C ASP A 88 -1.12 -4.04 -19.12
N LEU A 89 -1.46 -4.05 -17.82
CA LEU A 89 -2.57 -4.86 -17.28
C LEU A 89 -3.74 -4.02 -16.77
N HIS A 90 -3.74 -2.71 -17.05
CA HIS A 90 -4.86 -1.80 -16.81
C HIS A 90 -5.31 -1.69 -15.34
N TRP A 91 -4.41 -1.97 -14.38
CA TRP A 91 -4.67 -1.65 -12.98
C TRP A 91 -4.54 -0.15 -12.74
N SER A 92 -5.49 0.45 -12.04
CA SER A 92 -5.31 1.80 -11.50
C SER A 92 -4.67 1.73 -10.11
N LEU A 93 -3.86 2.73 -9.75
CA LEU A 93 -3.16 2.73 -8.46
C LEU A 93 -4.13 2.64 -7.26
N ASN A 94 -5.28 3.29 -7.34
CA ASN A 94 -6.31 3.24 -6.30
C ASN A 94 -6.97 1.86 -6.11
N GLN A 95 -6.77 0.92 -7.04
CA GLN A 95 -7.19 -0.48 -6.93
C GLN A 95 -6.07 -1.36 -6.38
N ILE A 96 -4.84 -0.86 -6.26
CA ILE A 96 -3.70 -1.61 -5.76
C ILE A 96 -3.50 -1.32 -4.27
N HIS A 97 -3.53 -2.37 -3.47
CA HIS A 97 -3.33 -2.36 -2.04
C HIS A 97 -2.01 -3.06 -1.70
N LEU A 98 -1.19 -2.41 -0.89
CA LEU A 98 0.10 -2.93 -0.47
C LEU A 98 0.00 -3.47 0.95
N PHE A 99 0.51 -4.68 1.17
CA PHE A 99 0.68 -5.26 2.49
C PHE A 99 2.12 -5.72 2.64
N GLY A 100 2.79 -5.37 3.73
CA GLY A 100 4.14 -5.86 3.97
C GLY A 100 4.43 -6.12 5.43
N PHE A 101 5.35 -7.08 5.67
CA PHE A 101 5.83 -7.45 6.99
C PHE A 101 7.34 -7.22 7.12
N ALA A 102 7.77 -6.68 8.26
CA ALA A 102 9.16 -6.34 8.55
C ALA A 102 9.76 -5.50 7.41
N GLN A 103 10.88 -5.93 6.81
CA GLN A 103 11.48 -5.25 5.67
C GLN A 103 10.50 -5.07 4.48
N GLY A 104 9.61 -6.03 4.24
CA GLY A 104 8.63 -5.92 3.18
C GLY A 104 7.62 -4.79 3.44
N GLY A 105 7.28 -4.54 4.71
CA GLY A 105 6.48 -3.39 5.12
C GLY A 105 7.22 -2.07 4.89
N SER A 106 8.52 -2.03 5.19
CA SER A 106 9.39 -0.89 4.86
C SER A 106 9.43 -0.62 3.36
N VAL A 107 9.66 -1.63 2.53
CA VAL A 107 9.70 -1.50 1.06
C VAL A 107 8.36 -1.00 0.53
N ALA A 108 7.25 -1.55 1.01
CA ALA A 108 5.91 -1.12 0.61
C ALA A 108 5.71 0.39 0.87
N ALA A 109 6.09 0.83 2.07
CA ALA A 109 5.93 2.20 2.52
C ALA A 109 6.85 3.17 1.76
N GLU A 110 8.14 2.83 1.64
CA GLU A 110 9.12 3.61 0.88
C GLU A 110 8.71 3.74 -0.58
N TYR A 111 8.25 2.66 -1.19
CA TYR A 111 7.81 2.68 -2.58
C TYR A 111 6.54 3.53 -2.79
N ALA A 112 5.58 3.45 -1.88
CA ALA A 112 4.38 4.29 -1.92
C ALA A 112 4.73 5.79 -1.88
N LEU A 113 5.69 6.18 -1.03
CA LEU A 113 6.18 7.56 -0.97
C LEU A 113 7.01 7.95 -2.20
N LEU A 114 7.87 7.06 -2.69
CA LEU A 114 8.65 7.29 -3.90
C LEU A 114 7.73 7.59 -5.09
N ARG A 115 6.72 6.74 -5.33
CA ARG A 115 5.76 6.91 -6.43
C ARG A 115 4.98 8.21 -6.33
N TRP A 116 4.56 8.58 -5.11
CA TRP A 116 3.88 9.84 -4.87
C TRP A 116 4.77 11.06 -5.19
N ARG A 117 6.04 11.05 -4.76
CA ARG A 117 7.01 12.11 -5.07
C ARG A 117 7.26 12.24 -6.57
N GLU A 118 7.36 11.11 -7.29
CA GLU A 118 7.51 11.10 -8.74
C GLU A 118 6.32 11.79 -9.44
N GLN A 119 5.10 11.50 -9.00
CA GLN A 119 3.88 12.12 -9.55
C GLN A 119 3.82 13.63 -9.28
N LEU A 120 4.14 14.08 -8.06
CA LEU A 120 4.17 15.50 -7.72
C LEU A 120 5.18 16.25 -8.61
N ARG A 121 6.38 15.70 -8.79
CA ARG A 121 7.40 16.30 -9.66
C ARG A 121 6.96 16.33 -11.12
N GLY A 122 6.25 15.30 -11.58
CA GLY A 122 5.69 15.24 -12.94
C GLY A 122 4.55 16.23 -13.19
N GLN A 123 3.77 16.56 -12.15
CA GLN A 123 2.74 17.59 -12.20
C GLN A 123 3.33 19.00 -12.27
N GLU A 124 4.34 19.30 -11.46
CA GLU A 124 5.06 20.59 -11.50
C GLU A 124 5.71 20.84 -12.87
N ALA A 125 6.15 19.77 -13.54
CA ALA A 125 6.67 19.82 -14.90
C ALA A 125 5.59 19.91 -16.00
N GLY A 126 4.31 19.99 -15.65
CA GLY A 126 3.20 20.15 -16.60
C GLY A 126 2.94 18.92 -17.51
N ALA A 127 3.50 17.76 -17.17
CA ALA A 127 3.63 16.63 -18.10
C ALA A 127 2.74 15.41 -17.77
N SER A 128 1.91 15.47 -16.72
CA SER A 128 1.32 14.26 -16.13
C SER A 128 -0.20 14.34 -15.89
N PRO A 129 -0.93 13.20 -15.96
CA PRO A 129 -2.31 13.10 -15.48
C PRO A 129 -2.43 13.45 -13.98
N PRO A 130 -3.66 13.60 -13.45
CA PRO A 130 -3.86 13.83 -12.01
C PRO A 130 -3.13 12.78 -11.17
N ALA A 131 -2.42 13.22 -10.12
CA ALA A 131 -1.73 12.32 -9.21
C ALA A 131 -2.74 11.41 -8.49
N THR A 132 -2.47 10.10 -8.51
CA THR A 132 -3.32 9.09 -7.86
C THR A 132 -2.52 8.29 -6.86
N SER A 133 -3.07 8.05 -5.68
CA SER A 133 -2.46 7.20 -4.65
C SER A 133 -2.78 5.72 -4.81
N PHE A 134 -2.03 4.88 -4.09
CA PHE A 134 -2.43 3.51 -3.79
C PHE A 134 -3.76 3.45 -3.04
N GLY A 135 -4.51 2.37 -3.23
CA GLY A 135 -5.79 2.12 -2.55
C GLY A 135 -5.64 2.01 -1.04
N SER A 136 -4.62 1.31 -0.57
CA SER A 136 -4.15 1.39 0.82
C SER A 136 -2.75 0.80 1.00
N LEU A 137 -2.16 1.10 2.15
CA LEU A 137 -0.91 0.52 2.64
C LEU A 137 -1.15 -0.07 4.04
N VAL A 138 -0.77 -1.32 4.24
CA VAL A 138 -0.68 -1.97 5.55
C VAL A 138 0.76 -2.41 5.77
N THR A 139 1.39 -1.92 6.83
CA THR A 139 2.72 -2.37 7.26
C THR A 139 2.62 -3.03 8.61
N VAL A 140 3.15 -4.24 8.74
CA VAL A 140 3.28 -4.97 10.01
C VAL A 140 4.74 -4.97 10.41
N SER A 141 5.05 -4.28 11.51
CA SER A 141 6.41 -4.19 12.07
C SER A 141 7.47 -3.65 11.09
N GLY A 142 7.07 -3.03 9.97
CA GLY A 142 7.95 -2.37 9.02
C GLY A 142 8.00 -0.86 9.26
N SER A 143 9.19 -0.34 9.52
CA SER A 143 9.43 1.11 9.66
C SER A 143 9.77 1.75 8.32
N LEU A 144 9.60 3.06 8.21
CA LEU A 144 10.28 3.82 7.16
C LEU A 144 11.80 3.78 7.42
N ILE A 145 12.56 3.63 6.35
CA ILE A 145 14.02 3.65 6.31
C ILE A 145 14.50 5.10 6.18
N SER A 146 13.80 5.89 5.37
CA SER A 146 14.06 7.30 5.18
C SER A 146 13.05 8.16 5.95
N TYR A 147 13.52 9.28 6.50
CA TYR A 147 12.60 10.25 7.11
C TYR A 147 11.91 11.07 6.02
N PRO A 148 10.56 11.07 5.93
CA PRO A 148 9.87 11.80 4.88
C PRO A 148 10.05 13.31 5.01
N THR A 149 10.51 13.93 3.92
CA THR A 149 10.65 15.38 3.75
C THR A 149 9.82 15.82 2.56
N ILE A 150 8.50 15.69 2.67
CA ILE A 150 7.54 16.06 1.62
C ILE A 150 6.53 17.07 2.15
N ALA A 151 6.25 18.12 1.38
CA ALA A 151 5.26 19.14 1.73
C ALA A 151 3.83 18.62 1.50
N ASN A 152 3.61 18.04 0.32
CA ASN A 152 2.34 17.42 -0.05
C ASN A 152 2.36 15.95 0.37
N LEU A 153 1.71 15.64 1.48
CA LEU A 153 1.65 14.27 2.02
C LEU A 153 0.89 13.33 1.07
N SER A 154 1.29 12.06 1.04
CA SER A 154 0.61 11.04 0.23
C SER A 154 -0.81 10.79 0.72
N PRO A 155 -1.83 10.78 -0.16
CA PRO A 155 -3.21 10.48 0.23
C PRO A 155 -3.47 8.98 0.45
N THR A 156 -2.48 8.09 0.23
CA THR A 156 -2.62 6.64 0.49
C THR A 156 -3.03 6.39 1.93
N PRO A 157 -4.23 5.80 2.17
CA PRO A 157 -4.64 5.39 3.51
C PRO A 157 -3.66 4.35 4.06
N THR A 158 -3.11 4.60 5.24
CA THR A 158 -2.03 3.78 5.80
C THR A 158 -2.42 3.22 7.17
N LEU A 159 -2.25 1.91 7.37
CA LEU A 159 -2.34 1.24 8.66
C LEU A 159 -0.96 0.76 9.09
N VAL A 160 -0.49 1.25 10.24
CA VAL A 160 0.75 0.79 10.88
C VAL A 160 0.39 -0.17 12.00
N VAL A 161 0.66 -1.45 11.77
CA VAL A 161 0.45 -2.53 12.74
C VAL A 161 1.78 -2.85 13.40
N TYR A 162 1.82 -2.89 14.72
CA TYR A 162 3.07 -3.13 15.44
C TYR A 162 2.86 -3.73 16.81
N ARG A 163 3.94 -4.28 17.37
CA ARG A 163 4.03 -4.68 18.77
C ARG A 163 4.91 -3.70 19.54
N SER A 164 4.71 -3.65 20.85
CA SER A 164 5.60 -2.92 21.74
C SER A 164 6.71 -3.82 22.26
N ALA A 165 7.78 -3.19 22.75
CA ALA A 165 8.82 -3.90 23.48
C ALA A 165 8.18 -4.77 24.60
N PRO A 166 8.70 -5.98 24.85
CA PRO A 166 10.00 -6.50 24.41
C PRO A 166 9.95 -7.39 23.14
N ALA A 167 8.89 -7.33 22.32
CA ALA A 167 8.85 -8.09 21.07
C ALA A 167 10.05 -7.76 20.17
N GLU A 168 10.61 -8.76 19.49
CA GLU A 168 11.80 -8.60 18.65
C GLU A 168 11.54 -7.67 17.45
N ASP A 169 10.33 -7.72 16.92
CA ASP A 169 9.84 -6.88 15.83
C ASP A 169 9.10 -5.62 16.33
N ALA A 170 9.35 -5.20 17.58
CA ALA A 170 8.74 -4.00 18.12
C ALA A 170 9.15 -2.75 17.33
N LEU A 171 8.17 -1.93 16.95
CA LEU A 171 8.46 -0.63 16.35
C LEU A 171 8.89 0.37 17.42
N GLN A 172 9.89 1.18 17.07
CA GLN A 172 10.27 2.33 17.87
C GLN A 172 9.10 3.33 17.95
N PRO A 173 8.87 4.00 19.10
CA PRO A 173 7.79 4.99 19.24
C PRO A 173 7.85 6.12 18.20
N THR A 174 9.04 6.43 17.68
CA THR A 174 9.26 7.44 16.64
C THR A 174 8.83 6.97 15.25
N ALA A 175 8.73 5.66 14.99
CA ALA A 175 8.42 5.12 13.67
C ALA A 175 7.04 5.57 13.19
N VAL A 176 6.01 5.50 14.04
CA VAL A 176 4.65 5.96 13.70
C VAL A 176 4.62 7.46 13.39
N ARG A 177 5.45 8.26 14.07
CA ARG A 177 5.57 9.70 13.78
C ARG A 177 6.15 9.95 12.39
N ALA A 178 7.11 9.13 11.94
CA ALA A 178 7.65 9.24 10.59
C ALA A 178 6.57 8.96 9.52
N PHE A 179 5.72 7.94 9.71
CA PHE A 179 4.58 7.71 8.81
C PHE A 179 3.64 8.92 8.72
N LYS A 180 3.32 9.55 9.85
CA LYS A 180 2.50 10.78 9.89
C LYS A 180 3.14 11.99 9.20
N LYS A 181 4.42 11.92 8.83
CA LYS A 181 5.13 12.93 8.01
C LYS A 181 5.17 12.59 6.52
N GLY A 182 4.81 11.36 6.14
CA GLY A 182 4.74 10.92 4.74
C GLY A 182 3.31 10.77 4.22
N PHE A 183 2.34 10.47 5.09
CA PHE A 183 0.99 10.11 4.69
C PHE A 183 -0.05 10.99 5.39
N GLN A 184 -1.11 11.36 4.65
CA GLN A 184 -2.21 12.19 5.15
C GLN A 184 -3.05 11.46 6.20
N SER A 185 -3.32 10.16 5.98
CA SER A 185 -4.16 9.34 6.84
C SER A 185 -3.37 8.13 7.34
N VAL A 186 -3.04 8.14 8.64
CA VAL A 186 -2.29 7.06 9.31
C VAL A 186 -3.08 6.58 10.52
N SER A 187 -3.55 5.34 10.45
CA SER A 187 -4.10 4.60 11.57
C SER A 187 -3.04 3.70 12.17
N GLU A 188 -3.18 3.40 13.46
CA GLU A 188 -2.28 2.52 14.20
C GLU A 188 -3.04 1.37 14.86
N ALA A 189 -2.47 0.16 14.78
CA ALA A 189 -2.98 -1.01 15.48
C ALA A 189 -1.85 -1.65 16.28
N LYS A 190 -1.89 -1.46 17.60
CA LYS A 190 -0.95 -2.08 18.51
C LYS A 190 -1.44 -3.48 18.88
N LEU A 191 -0.72 -4.50 18.45
CA LEU A 191 -1.02 -5.90 18.77
C LEU A 191 -0.55 -6.23 20.19
N GLY A 192 -1.32 -7.06 20.88
CA GLY A 192 -0.98 -7.58 22.20
C GLY A 192 -0.09 -8.83 22.15
N GLY A 193 0.40 -9.25 23.31
CA GLY A 193 1.18 -10.48 23.50
C GLY A 193 2.69 -10.32 23.29
N ASN A 194 3.46 -11.24 23.89
CA ASN A 194 4.93 -11.29 23.83
C ASN A 194 5.45 -12.16 22.67
N ARG A 195 4.74 -12.17 21.54
CA ARG A 195 5.15 -12.94 20.36
C ARG A 195 5.75 -12.02 19.30
N SER A 196 6.64 -12.55 18.50
CA SER A 196 7.17 -11.88 17.31
C SER A 196 6.52 -12.42 16.05
N GLY A 197 6.58 -11.65 14.96
CA GLY A 197 6.24 -12.13 13.63
C GLY A 197 4.87 -11.72 13.13
N MET A 198 4.41 -12.41 12.08
CA MET A 198 3.12 -12.13 11.44
C MET A 198 1.93 -12.31 12.41
N PRO A 199 0.84 -11.54 12.24
CA PRO A 199 -0.42 -11.79 12.93
C PRO A 199 -0.85 -13.24 12.69
N ALA A 200 -1.28 -13.97 13.73
CA ALA A 200 -1.66 -15.38 13.61
C ALA A 200 -2.96 -15.75 14.31
N SER A 201 -3.58 -14.83 15.04
CA SER A 201 -4.93 -15.04 15.59
C SER A 201 -5.95 -14.17 14.86
N LYS A 202 -7.23 -14.55 14.98
CA LYS A 202 -8.34 -13.75 14.45
C LYS A 202 -8.33 -12.34 15.02
N GLU A 203 -8.05 -12.22 16.31
CA GLU A 203 -8.00 -10.96 17.06
C GLU A 203 -6.87 -10.05 16.55
N GLU A 204 -5.71 -10.63 16.20
CA GLU A 204 -4.61 -9.85 15.62
C GLU A 204 -4.88 -9.44 14.16
N TRP A 205 -5.64 -10.25 13.41
CA TRP A 205 -6.03 -9.93 12.03
C TRP A 205 -7.24 -8.98 11.94
N GLU A 206 -8.09 -8.95 12.96
CA GLU A 206 -9.29 -8.10 13.01
C GLU A 206 -9.03 -6.63 12.64
N PRO A 207 -8.04 -5.91 13.22
CA PRO A 207 -7.82 -4.51 12.85
C PRO A 207 -7.41 -4.32 11.38
N ILE A 208 -6.68 -5.29 10.81
CA ILE A 208 -6.27 -5.25 9.40
C ILE A 208 -7.48 -5.47 8.50
N MET A 209 -8.29 -6.48 8.81
CA MET A 209 -9.50 -6.81 8.05
C MET A 209 -10.53 -5.68 8.14
N LYS A 210 -10.69 -5.07 9.32
CA LYS A 210 -11.53 -3.89 9.51
C LYS A 210 -11.05 -2.74 8.62
N PHE A 211 -9.77 -2.42 8.65
CA PHE A 211 -9.20 -1.38 7.81
C PHE A 211 -9.45 -1.64 6.31
N TRP A 212 -9.22 -2.86 5.83
CA TRP A 212 -9.52 -3.19 4.43
C TRP A 212 -11.00 -3.13 4.10
N SER A 213 -11.90 -3.49 5.00
CA SER A 213 -13.35 -3.37 4.78
C SER A 213 -13.81 -1.92 4.47
N GLU A 214 -13.03 -0.94 4.92
CA GLU A 214 -13.28 0.49 4.70
C GLU A 214 -12.59 1.05 3.45
N LYS A 215 -11.50 0.42 2.98
CA LYS A 215 -10.65 0.95 1.89
C LYS A 215 -10.74 0.19 0.59
N LEU A 216 -11.11 -1.09 0.62
CA LEU A 216 -11.33 -1.85 -0.61
C LEU A 216 -12.51 -1.25 -1.37
N SER A 217 -12.33 -1.12 -2.68
CA SER A 217 -13.38 -0.65 -3.57
C SER A 217 -14.56 -1.60 -3.50
N ARG A 218 -15.76 -1.02 -3.32
CA ARG A 218 -17.01 -1.77 -3.31
C ARG A 218 -17.53 -1.91 -4.74
N ARG A 219 -18.21 -3.02 -5.02
CA ARG A 219 -18.98 -3.15 -6.26
C ARG A 219 -20.02 -2.05 -6.30
N LYS A 220 -20.01 -1.24 -7.35
CA LYS A 220 -21.21 -0.53 -7.76
C LYS A 220 -22.10 -1.57 -8.43
N MET A 221 -23.20 -1.95 -7.77
CA MET A 221 -24.25 -2.70 -8.45
C MET A 221 -24.86 -1.76 -9.50
N ASP A 222 -24.86 -2.20 -10.76
CA ASP A 222 -25.53 -1.47 -11.84
C ASP A 222 -26.97 -1.15 -11.42
N GLY A 223 -27.33 0.14 -11.39
CA GLY A 223 -28.67 0.62 -11.03
C GLY A 223 -28.84 1.21 -9.62
N LEU A 224 -27.79 1.25 -8.78
CA LEU A 224 -27.84 1.94 -7.48
C LEU A 224 -27.25 3.36 -7.59
N TYR A 225 -28.13 4.36 -7.55
CA TYR A 225 -27.75 5.78 -7.51
C TYR A 225 -27.21 6.16 -6.13
N GLU A 226 -26.00 6.72 -6.08
CA GLU A 226 -25.43 7.27 -4.86
C GLU A 226 -26.02 8.67 -4.63
N VAL A 227 -26.83 8.83 -3.57
CA VAL A 227 -27.41 10.13 -3.21
C VAL A 227 -26.37 10.93 -2.43
N MET A 228 -25.69 11.87 -3.11
CA MET A 228 -24.87 12.86 -2.42
C MET A 228 -25.80 13.87 -1.74
N SER A 229 -25.89 13.83 -0.41
CA SER A 229 -26.52 14.90 0.36
C SER A 229 -25.63 16.14 0.29
N GLY A 230 -26.03 17.12 -0.52
CA GLY A 230 -25.40 18.45 -0.50
C GLY A 230 -25.64 19.08 0.87
N MET A 231 -24.56 19.31 1.63
CA MET A 231 -24.60 20.28 2.71
C MET A 231 -24.66 21.66 2.07
N SER A 232 -25.88 22.20 1.92
CA SER A 232 -26.06 23.62 1.67
C SER A 232 -25.49 24.39 2.86
N THR A 233 -24.64 25.37 2.55
CA THR A 233 -24.06 26.38 3.45
C THR A 233 -25.06 26.99 4.42
#